data_AF-A0A832ZN85-F1
#
_entry.id   AF-A0A832ZN85-F1
#
_cell.length_a   1.000
_cell.length_b   1.000
_cell.length_c   1.000
_cell.angle_alpha   90.00
_cell.angle_beta   90.00
_cell.angle_gamma   90.00
#
_symmetry.space_group_name_H-M   'P 1'
#
loop_
_entity.id
_entity.type
_entity.pdbx_description
1 polymer ?
#
loop_
_entity_poly.entity_id
_entity_poly.type
_entity_poly.pdbx_seq_one_letter_code
_entity_poly.pdbx_strand_id
1 'polypeptide(L)'
;MALYGVPVLILKEGTQRTYGREALRSNILAAKVLAEVLRTSLGPRGLDKMLVDSFGDVTITNDGATILKEMEIQHPAAKLLVEVAKAQDAEVGDGTTSAVVLAGTLLDKAEALLDQNIHPTTIIEGFKKALDFALTELDKIGKSVNPEDKGLLKKIAATSIYSKYIGSGATLDRLTDMVVDAVLHIAEKKANGTYEVRLDNVKIEKKKGGSLLDSQLVYGVVLDKEVVHPAMPRRIENAYIVLLDAPLEVEKPE
;
A
#
# COMPACT_ATOMS: atom_id res chain seq x y z
N MET A 1 -45.93 35.74 35.01
CA MET A 1 -46.14 34.59 34.11
C MET A 1 -44.85 34.40 33.31
N ALA A 2 -43.88 33.68 33.88
CA ALA A 2 -42.53 33.53 33.33
C ALA A 2 -42.44 32.17 32.63
N LEU A 3 -42.17 32.20 31.32
CA LEU A 3 -41.88 31.02 30.50
C LEU A 3 -40.54 30.43 30.94
N TYR A 4 -40.57 29.41 31.80
CA TYR A 4 -39.44 28.53 32.04
C TYR A 4 -39.31 27.59 30.82
N GLY A 5 -38.50 28.01 29.84
CA GLY A 5 -38.10 27.14 28.73
C GLY A 5 -37.20 26.01 29.26
N VAL A 6 -37.66 24.77 29.14
CA VAL A 6 -36.83 23.59 29.41
C VAL A 6 -35.63 23.65 28.46
N PRO A 7 -34.38 23.54 28.94
CA PRO A 7 -33.22 23.50 28.06
C PRO A 7 -33.32 22.28 27.14
N VAL A 8 -33.40 22.51 25.83
CA VAL A 8 -33.44 21.45 24.83
C VAL A 8 -32.04 20.89 24.66
N LEU A 9 -31.82 19.68 25.17
CA LEU A 9 -30.57 18.94 25.01
C LEU A 9 -30.49 18.39 23.57
N ILE A 10 -29.79 19.10 22.68
CA ILE A 10 -29.67 18.72 21.26
C ILE A 10 -28.59 17.64 21.05
N LEU A 11 -27.53 17.65 21.85
CA LEU A 11 -26.42 16.70 21.78
C LEU A 11 -26.28 15.95 23.10
N LYS A 12 -25.88 14.67 23.03
CA LYS A 12 -25.59 13.86 24.22
C LYS A 12 -24.47 14.50 25.04
N GLU A 13 -24.56 14.41 26.37
CA GLU A 13 -23.45 14.76 27.25
C GLU A 13 -22.18 13.98 26.87
N GLY A 14 -21.04 14.68 26.84
CA GLY A 14 -19.78 14.15 26.33
C GLY A 14 -19.51 14.37 24.84
N THR A 15 -20.48 14.91 24.08
CA THR A 15 -20.25 15.27 22.67
C THR A 15 -19.34 16.49 22.55
N GLN A 16 -18.17 16.32 21.95
CA GLN A 16 -17.28 17.42 21.58
C GLN A 16 -17.66 17.96 20.20
N ARG A 17 -17.73 19.29 20.05
CA ARG A 17 -18.03 19.93 18.77
C ARG A 17 -17.14 21.14 18.55
N THR A 18 -16.32 21.06 17.51
CA THR A 18 -15.49 22.16 17.01
C THR A 18 -16.14 22.77 15.76
N TYR A 19 -16.03 24.09 15.57
CA TYR A 19 -16.65 24.80 14.46
C TYR A 19 -15.67 25.70 13.71
N GLY A 20 -16.01 26.02 12.45
CA GLY A 20 -15.34 27.05 11.67
C GLY A 20 -13.83 26.82 11.52
N ARG A 21 -13.04 27.88 11.77
CA ARG A 21 -11.57 27.87 11.58
C ARG A 21 -10.86 26.92 12.53
N GLU A 22 -11.37 26.74 13.75
CA GLU A 22 -10.76 25.85 14.74
C GLU A 22 -10.84 24.38 14.29
N ALA A 23 -12.00 23.96 13.80
CA ALA A 23 -12.17 22.62 13.22
C ALA A 23 -11.24 22.41 12.01
N LEU A 24 -11.14 23.40 11.12
CA LEU A 24 -10.24 23.32 9.96
C LEU A 24 -8.77 23.20 10.37
N ARG A 25 -8.32 24.03 11.32
CA ARG A 25 -6.94 23.96 11.84
C ARG A 25 -6.64 22.64 12.51
N SER A 26 -7.55 22.11 13.34
CA SER A 26 -7.38 20.79 13.96
C SER A 26 -7.25 19.68 12.91
N ASN A 27 -8.09 19.71 11.87
CA ASN A 27 -8.03 18.76 10.76
C ASN A 27 -6.71 18.83 9.99
N ILE A 28 -6.25 20.04 9.67
CA ILE A 28 -4.99 20.26 8.95
C ILE A 28 -3.80 19.84 9.82
N LEU A 29 -3.81 20.17 11.11
CA LEU A 29 -2.75 19.78 12.04
C LEU A 29 -2.60 18.27 12.13
N ALA A 30 -3.70 17.53 12.25
CA ALA A 30 -3.67 16.07 12.29
C ALA A 30 -3.05 15.47 11.01
N ALA A 31 -3.37 16.05 9.85
CA ALA A 31 -2.78 15.65 8.57
C ALA A 31 -1.28 15.99 8.48
N LYS A 32 -0.88 17.18 8.94
CA LYS A 32 0.53 17.62 8.97
C LYS A 32 1.39 16.71 9.85
N VAL A 33 0.91 16.38 11.05
CA VAL A 33 1.62 15.48 11.97
C VAL A 33 1.85 14.11 11.33
N LEU A 34 0.84 13.52 10.68
CA LEU A 34 1.02 12.25 9.97
C LEU A 34 2.03 12.35 8.82
N ALA A 35 1.96 13.42 8.03
CA ALA A 35 2.91 13.65 6.94
C ALA A 35 4.35 13.82 7.47
N GLU A 36 4.55 14.51 8.59
CA GLU A 36 5.87 14.67 9.22
C GLU A 36 6.44 13.34 9.74
N VAL A 37 5.61 12.50 10.35
CA VAL A 37 6.00 11.15 10.78
C VAL A 37 6.52 10.35 9.58
N LEU A 38 5.79 10.35 8.47
CA LEU A 38 6.15 9.59 7.27
C LEU A 38 7.27 10.22 6.44
N ARG A 39 7.51 11.53 6.55
CA ARG A 39 8.51 12.24 5.75
C ARG A 39 9.92 11.66 5.88
N THR A 40 10.29 11.19 7.07
CA THR A 40 11.60 10.57 7.34
C THR A 40 11.80 9.19 6.70
N SER A 41 10.70 8.59 6.23
CA SER A 41 10.64 7.29 5.57
C SER A 41 10.63 7.42 4.03
N LEU A 42 10.49 8.65 3.51
CA LEU A 42 10.44 8.91 2.07
C LEU A 42 11.85 8.94 1.43
N GLY A 43 12.02 8.21 0.33
CA GLY A 43 13.20 8.25 -0.53
C GLY A 43 14.20 7.11 -0.31
N PRO A 44 15.31 7.08 -1.08
CA PRO A 44 16.28 5.96 -1.06
C PRO A 44 17.09 5.86 0.23
N ARG A 45 17.10 6.92 1.05
CA ARG A 45 17.69 6.96 2.39
C ARG A 45 16.63 7.14 3.48
N GLY A 46 15.39 6.75 3.17
CA GLY A 46 14.31 6.72 4.16
C GLY A 46 14.66 5.76 5.28
N LEU A 47 14.33 6.15 6.52
CA LEU A 47 14.58 5.33 7.70
C LEU A 47 13.39 4.41 7.95
N ASP A 48 13.70 3.16 8.29
CA ASP A 48 12.71 2.20 8.80
C ASP A 48 12.14 2.69 10.13
N LYS A 49 10.85 2.42 10.35
CA LYS A 49 10.19 2.65 11.63
C LYS A 49 9.98 1.33 12.34
N MET A 50 10.32 1.31 13.63
CA MET A 50 9.96 0.22 14.54
C MET A 50 8.65 0.59 15.21
N LEU A 51 7.64 -0.25 15.02
CA LEU A 51 6.31 -0.14 15.58
C LEU A 51 6.14 -1.28 16.57
N VAL A 52 5.65 -0.97 17.76
CA VAL A 52 5.37 -1.94 18.82
C VAL A 52 3.88 -1.84 19.10
N ASP A 53 3.17 -2.94 18.93
CA ASP A 53 1.74 -2.99 19.20
C ASP A 53 1.44 -3.12 20.70
N SER A 54 0.15 -3.14 21.05
CA SER A 54 -0.30 -3.31 22.43
C SER A 54 0.00 -4.70 23.02
N PHE A 55 0.25 -5.70 22.17
CA PHE A 55 0.58 -7.08 22.56
C PHE A 55 2.09 -7.34 22.66
N GLY A 56 2.93 -6.38 22.25
CA GLY A 56 4.38 -6.46 22.22
C GLY A 56 4.97 -7.01 20.91
N ASP A 57 4.15 -7.23 19.88
CA ASP A 57 4.63 -7.59 18.55
C ASP A 57 5.35 -6.39 17.91
N VAL A 58 6.53 -6.67 17.34
CA VAL A 58 7.42 -5.66 16.77
C VAL A 58 7.41 -5.77 15.26
N THR A 59 6.96 -4.69 14.60
CA THR A 59 6.97 -4.55 13.14
C THR A 59 7.99 -3.49 12.73
N ILE A 60 8.98 -3.86 11.93
CA ILE A 60 9.98 -2.92 11.38
C ILE A 60 9.72 -2.77 9.89
N THR A 61 9.41 -1.55 9.43
CA THR A 61 9.11 -1.30 8.02
C THR A 61 9.32 0.17 7.64
N ASN A 62 9.64 0.40 6.36
CA ASN A 62 9.65 1.71 5.72
C ASN A 62 8.38 1.96 4.87
N ASP A 63 7.50 0.96 4.72
CA ASP A 63 6.30 1.13 3.91
C ASP A 63 5.25 2.00 4.61
N GLY A 64 4.85 3.09 3.97
CA GLY A 64 3.91 4.06 4.51
C GLY A 64 2.53 3.49 4.79
N ALA A 65 2.02 2.59 3.94
CA ALA A 65 0.71 1.96 4.15
C ALA A 65 0.74 1.05 5.38
N THR A 66 1.78 0.22 5.51
CA THR A 66 1.98 -0.63 6.70
C THR A 66 2.15 0.21 7.96
N ILE A 67 2.97 1.27 7.93
CA ILE A 67 3.14 2.17 9.10
C ILE A 67 1.80 2.73 9.56
N LEU A 68 1.00 3.27 8.63
CA LEU A 68 -0.29 3.87 8.97
C LEU A 68 -1.34 2.87 9.42
N LYS A 69 -1.24 1.61 9.01
CA LYS A 69 -2.14 0.53 9.44
C LYS A 69 -1.87 0.10 10.88
N GLU A 70 -0.60 0.00 11.26
CA GLU A 70 -0.18 -0.38 12.61
C GLU A 70 -0.36 0.77 13.62
N MET A 71 -0.40 2.02 13.16
CA MET A 71 -0.65 3.19 14.02
C MET A 71 -2.12 3.32 14.43
N GLU A 72 -2.39 3.40 15.75
CA GLU A 72 -3.72 3.66 16.28
C GLU A 72 -4.14 5.14 16.14
N ILE A 73 -4.65 5.50 14.96
CA ILE A 73 -5.03 6.87 14.65
C ILE A 73 -6.45 7.18 15.16
N GLN A 74 -6.56 8.14 16.07
CA GLN A 74 -7.83 8.57 16.66
C GLN A 74 -8.55 9.65 15.82
N HIS A 75 -7.81 10.63 15.31
CA HIS A 75 -8.40 11.81 14.67
C HIS A 75 -9.03 11.47 13.30
N PRO A 76 -10.28 11.87 13.01
CA PRO A 76 -11.00 11.46 11.80
C PRO A 76 -10.33 11.93 10.50
N ALA A 77 -9.82 13.17 10.46
CA ALA A 77 -9.10 13.67 9.28
C ALA A 77 -7.82 12.85 8.98
N ALA A 78 -7.16 12.34 10.01
CA ALA A 78 -5.98 11.50 9.87
C ALA A 78 -6.37 10.10 9.36
N LYS A 79 -7.51 9.54 9.77
CA LYS A 79 -8.04 8.29 9.20
C LYS A 79 -8.31 8.39 7.70
N LEU A 80 -8.78 9.54 7.21
CA LEU A 80 -8.96 9.73 5.76
C LEU A 80 -7.64 9.59 4.98
N LEU A 81 -6.51 10.06 5.55
CA LEU A 81 -5.20 9.88 4.93
C LEU A 81 -4.73 8.42 4.95
N VAL A 82 -5.10 7.65 5.97
CA VAL A 82 -4.85 6.20 6.01
C VAL A 82 -5.55 5.51 4.85
N GLU A 83 -6.81 5.87 4.58
CA GLU A 83 -7.55 5.30 3.45
C GLU A 83 -6.96 5.70 2.09
N VAL A 84 -6.42 6.92 1.97
CA VAL A 84 -5.66 7.33 0.77
C VAL A 84 -4.42 6.46 0.58
N ALA A 85 -3.64 6.20 1.62
CA ALA A 85 -2.49 5.32 1.54
C ALA A 85 -2.87 3.88 1.17
N LYS A 86 -3.95 3.33 1.75
CA LYS A 86 -4.45 2.00 1.41
C LYS A 86 -4.92 1.89 -0.04
N ALA A 87 -5.64 2.91 -0.52
CA ALA A 87 -6.09 2.94 -1.91
C ALA A 87 -4.89 2.98 -2.87
N GLN A 88 -3.88 3.80 -2.57
CA GLN A 88 -2.65 3.87 -3.35
C GLN A 88 -1.89 2.53 -3.36
N ASP A 89 -1.82 1.85 -2.21
CA ASP A 89 -1.20 0.54 -2.08
C ASP A 89 -1.92 -0.53 -2.92
N ALA A 90 -3.26 -0.52 -2.90
CA ALA A 90 -4.07 -1.47 -3.66
C ALA A 90 -3.98 -1.27 -5.19
N GLU A 91 -3.90 0.00 -5.65
CA GLU A 91 -3.90 0.30 -7.09
C GLU A 91 -2.53 0.12 -7.74
N VAL A 92 -1.45 0.55 -7.09
CA VAL A 92 -0.09 0.53 -7.69
C VAL A 92 0.99 -0.08 -6.80
N GLY A 93 0.75 -0.26 -5.50
CA GLY A 93 1.71 -0.88 -4.57
C GLY A 93 2.98 -0.07 -4.25
N ASP A 94 3.08 1.16 -4.76
CA ASP A 94 4.19 2.09 -4.48
C ASP A 94 3.68 3.54 -4.35
N GLY A 95 4.48 4.42 -3.75
CA GLY A 95 4.16 5.83 -3.57
C GLY A 95 3.17 6.11 -2.45
N THR A 96 2.88 5.13 -1.58
CA THR A 96 2.00 5.27 -0.40
C THR A 96 2.45 6.43 0.50
N THR A 97 3.74 6.46 0.84
CA THR A 97 4.37 7.54 1.62
C THR A 97 4.29 8.89 0.89
N SER A 98 4.57 8.90 -0.42
CA SER A 98 4.54 10.12 -1.25
C SER A 98 3.15 10.75 -1.28
N ALA A 99 2.10 9.94 -1.44
CA ALA A 99 0.71 10.41 -1.49
C ALA A 99 0.32 11.13 -0.18
N VAL A 100 0.66 10.54 0.97
CA VAL A 100 0.32 11.12 2.28
C VAL A 100 1.15 12.37 2.57
N VAL A 101 2.44 12.36 2.27
CA VAL A 101 3.31 13.53 2.44
C VAL A 101 2.86 14.69 1.53
N LEU A 102 2.47 14.40 0.29
CA LEU A 102 1.93 15.39 -0.64
C LEU A 102 0.62 15.98 -0.12
N ALA A 103 -0.32 15.14 0.33
CA ALA A 103 -1.59 15.58 0.88
C ALA A 103 -1.40 16.48 2.12
N GLY A 104 -0.53 16.10 3.06
CA GLY A 104 -0.20 16.92 4.23
C GLY A 104 0.43 18.26 3.85
N THR A 105 1.31 18.27 2.84
CA THR A 105 1.95 19.50 2.35
C THR A 105 0.95 20.43 1.64
N LEU A 106 0.02 19.88 0.87
CA LEU A 106 -1.05 20.68 0.24
C LEU A 106 -1.96 21.32 1.30
N LEU A 107 -2.27 20.59 2.38
CA LEU A 107 -3.05 21.12 3.51
C LEU A 107 -2.29 22.20 4.30
N ASP A 108 -0.97 22.06 4.48
CA ASP A 108 -0.10 23.10 5.04
C ASP A 108 -0.14 24.39 4.20
N LYS A 109 -0.08 24.28 2.87
CA LYS A 109 -0.22 25.46 1.98
C LYS A 109 -1.63 26.03 1.98
N ALA A 110 -2.66 25.19 2.11
CA ALA A 110 -4.03 25.65 2.25
C ALA A 110 -4.22 26.44 3.56
N GLU A 111 -3.58 26.04 4.66
CA GLU A 111 -3.61 26.77 5.95
C GLU A 111 -3.16 28.23 5.79
N ALA A 112 -2.05 28.46 5.08
CA ALA A 112 -1.54 29.81 4.82
C ALA A 112 -2.53 30.68 4.01
N LEU A 113 -3.29 30.08 3.09
CA LEU A 113 -4.35 30.77 2.33
C LEU A 113 -5.58 31.04 3.18
N LEU A 114 -5.94 30.10 4.06
CA LEU A 114 -7.02 30.29 5.02
C LEU A 114 -6.70 31.43 5.99
N ASP A 115 -5.45 31.60 6.41
CA ASP A 115 -5.02 32.72 7.26
C ASP A 115 -5.15 34.08 6.57
N GLN A 116 -5.02 34.12 5.25
CA GLN A 116 -5.32 35.31 4.41
C GLN A 116 -6.83 35.55 4.22
N ASN A 117 -7.69 34.80 4.91
CA ASN A 117 -9.15 34.84 4.81
C ASN A 117 -9.71 34.49 3.42
N ILE A 118 -8.98 33.67 2.65
CA ILE A 118 -9.51 33.10 1.40
C ILE A 118 -10.52 32.01 1.75
N HIS A 119 -11.69 32.03 1.09
CA HIS A 119 -12.73 31.04 1.35
C HIS A 119 -12.28 29.63 0.91
N PRO A 120 -12.53 28.56 1.70
CA PRO A 120 -12.10 27.20 1.37
C PRO A 120 -12.51 26.72 -0.03
N THR A 121 -13.71 27.09 -0.48
CA THR A 121 -14.21 26.76 -1.82
C THR A 121 -13.28 27.24 -2.93
N THR A 122 -12.76 28.47 -2.82
CA THR A 122 -11.83 29.04 -3.80
C THR A 122 -10.50 28.28 -3.82
N ILE A 123 -10.02 27.84 -2.66
CA ILE A 123 -8.80 27.03 -2.54
C ILE A 123 -9.01 25.66 -3.22
N ILE A 124 -10.15 25.01 -2.97
CA ILE A 124 -10.50 23.71 -3.57
C ILE A 124 -10.59 23.83 -5.10
N GLU A 125 -11.25 24.87 -5.61
CA GLU A 125 -11.33 25.12 -7.06
C GLU A 125 -9.95 25.37 -7.68
N GLY A 126 -9.08 26.13 -6.99
CA GLY A 126 -7.69 26.34 -7.41
C GLY A 126 -6.90 25.03 -7.48
N PHE A 127 -7.02 24.18 -6.47
CA PHE A 127 -6.35 22.87 -6.43
C PHE A 127 -6.87 21.90 -7.50
N LYS A 128 -8.17 21.92 -7.80
CA LYS A 128 -8.73 21.13 -8.91
C LYS A 128 -8.14 21.54 -10.26
N LYS A 129 -8.08 22.86 -10.53
CA LYS A 129 -7.45 23.37 -11.76
C LYS A 129 -5.97 23.02 -11.84
N ALA A 130 -5.27 23.08 -10.71
CA ALA A 130 -3.86 22.72 -10.63
C ALA A 130 -3.63 21.21 -10.88
N LEU A 131 -4.53 20.35 -10.38
CA LEU A 131 -4.51 18.91 -10.62
C LEU A 131 -4.66 18.60 -12.12
N ASP A 132 -5.65 19.19 -12.79
CA ASP A 132 -5.90 18.96 -14.22
C ASP A 132 -4.68 19.36 -15.07
N PHE A 133 -4.07 20.51 -14.73
CA PHE A 133 -2.84 20.97 -15.38
C PHE A 133 -1.66 20.04 -15.09
N ALA A 134 -1.48 19.61 -13.84
CA ALA A 134 -0.40 18.72 -13.45
C ALA A 134 -0.48 17.38 -14.18
N LEU A 135 -1.66 16.77 -14.29
CA LEU A 135 -1.87 15.52 -15.04
C LEU A 135 -1.51 15.69 -16.52
N THR A 136 -1.96 16.79 -17.12
CA THR A 136 -1.63 17.10 -18.53
C THR A 136 -0.13 17.26 -18.76
N GLU A 137 0.60 17.88 -17.84
CA GLU A 137 2.05 18.00 -17.94
C GLU A 137 2.78 16.67 -17.65
N LEU A 138 2.28 15.86 -16.71
CA LEU A 138 2.81 14.52 -16.43
C LEU A 138 2.74 13.62 -17.68
N ASP A 139 1.65 13.69 -18.44
CA ASP A 139 1.51 12.94 -19.69
C ASP A 139 2.51 13.38 -20.77
N LYS A 140 2.86 14.68 -20.81
CA LYS A 140 3.84 15.22 -21.78
C LYS A 140 5.28 14.82 -21.45
N ILE A 141 5.63 14.78 -20.17
CA ILE A 141 6.98 14.39 -19.73
C ILE A 141 7.14 12.86 -19.66
N GLY A 142 6.02 12.14 -19.59
CA GLY A 142 5.95 10.69 -19.62
C GLY A 142 6.62 10.13 -20.88
N LYS A 143 7.49 9.15 -20.70
CA LYS A 143 8.14 8.44 -21.81
C LYS A 143 7.48 7.08 -21.96
N SER A 144 6.96 6.80 -23.15
CA SER A 144 6.47 5.47 -23.48
C SER A 144 7.62 4.47 -23.46
N VAL A 145 7.40 3.35 -22.79
CA VAL A 145 8.38 2.30 -22.59
C VAL A 145 7.89 1.01 -23.19
N ASN A 146 8.79 0.17 -23.68
CA ASN A 146 8.43 -1.15 -24.18
C ASN A 146 8.16 -2.10 -22.99
N PRO A 147 6.95 -2.67 -22.85
CA PRO A 147 6.62 -3.59 -21.76
C PRO A 147 7.42 -4.90 -21.78
N GLU A 148 8.03 -5.27 -22.91
CA GLU A 148 8.82 -6.50 -23.03
C GLU A 148 10.32 -6.29 -22.77
N ASP A 149 10.76 -5.04 -22.55
CA ASP A 149 12.17 -4.76 -22.24
C ASP A 149 12.51 -5.17 -20.80
N LYS A 150 13.00 -6.40 -20.65
CA LYS A 150 13.47 -6.96 -19.39
C LYS A 150 14.51 -6.07 -18.71
N GLY A 151 15.41 -5.43 -19.46
CA GLY A 151 16.46 -4.58 -18.91
C GLY A 151 15.89 -3.32 -18.25
N LEU A 152 14.87 -2.72 -18.85
CA LEU A 152 14.16 -1.59 -18.29
C LEU A 152 13.28 -1.99 -17.10
N LEU A 153 12.53 -3.09 -17.20
CA LEU A 153 11.71 -3.61 -16.10
C LEU A 153 12.55 -3.90 -14.86
N LYS A 154 13.76 -4.45 -15.03
CA LYS A 154 14.71 -4.63 -13.92
C LYS A 154 15.08 -3.30 -13.26
N LYS A 155 15.34 -2.25 -14.04
CA LYS A 155 15.65 -0.92 -13.47
C LYS A 155 14.48 -0.34 -12.69
N ILE A 156 13.25 -0.52 -13.18
CA ILE A 156 12.02 -0.07 -12.50
C ILE A 156 11.87 -0.82 -11.16
N ALA A 157 11.90 -2.15 -11.19
CA ALA A 157 11.78 -2.96 -9.99
C ALA A 157 12.90 -2.69 -8.98
N ALA A 158 14.15 -2.54 -9.44
CA ALA A 158 15.28 -2.17 -8.59
C ALA A 158 15.05 -0.81 -7.90
N THR A 159 14.48 0.17 -8.61
CA THR A 159 14.20 1.51 -8.06
C THR A 159 13.19 1.45 -6.90
N SER A 160 12.12 0.66 -7.04
CA SER A 160 11.11 0.50 -5.98
C SER A 160 11.61 -0.32 -4.77
N ILE A 161 12.61 -1.18 -4.95
CA ILE A 161 13.20 -1.97 -3.85
C ILE A 161 14.34 -1.20 -3.15
N TYR A 162 15.00 -0.27 -3.83
CA TYR A 162 16.21 0.40 -3.34
C TYR A 162 16.03 1.13 -2.01
N SER A 163 14.85 1.69 -1.74
CA SER A 163 14.52 2.40 -0.50
C SER A 163 14.15 1.48 0.68
N LYS A 164 14.17 0.15 0.48
CA LYS A 164 13.77 -0.85 1.47
C LYS A 164 14.99 -1.57 2.04
N TYR A 165 14.81 -2.31 3.13
CA TYR A 165 15.86 -3.05 3.83
C TYR A 165 16.74 -3.94 2.91
N ILE A 166 16.18 -4.44 1.80
CA ILE A 166 16.85 -5.34 0.85
C ILE A 166 17.51 -4.57 -0.32
N GLY A 167 17.57 -3.24 -0.26
CA GLY A 167 17.99 -2.36 -1.35
C GLY A 167 19.49 -2.33 -1.69
N SER A 168 20.29 -3.31 -1.22
CA SER A 168 21.74 -3.30 -1.48
C SER A 168 22.32 -4.68 -1.82
N GLY A 169 23.33 -4.67 -2.70
CA GLY A 169 24.15 -5.82 -3.04
C GLY A 169 23.49 -6.85 -3.97
N ALA A 170 24.10 -8.04 -4.03
CA ALA A 170 23.70 -9.12 -4.93
C ALA A 170 22.26 -9.64 -4.68
N THR A 171 21.70 -9.38 -3.50
CA THR A 171 20.32 -9.76 -3.16
C THR A 171 19.30 -8.94 -3.94
N LEU A 172 19.56 -7.65 -4.16
CA LEU A 172 18.71 -6.79 -4.97
C LEU A 172 18.62 -7.30 -6.41
N ASP A 173 19.75 -7.59 -7.02
CA ASP A 173 19.82 -8.06 -8.41
C ASP A 173 19.05 -9.37 -8.57
N ARG A 174 19.26 -10.33 -7.66
CA ARG A 174 18.58 -11.62 -7.70
C ARG A 174 17.07 -11.50 -7.50
N LEU A 175 16.61 -10.67 -6.55
CA LEU A 175 15.18 -10.44 -6.31
C LEU A 175 14.52 -9.75 -7.50
N THR A 176 15.18 -8.73 -8.03
CA THR A 176 14.71 -7.99 -9.20
C THR A 176 14.56 -8.92 -10.41
N ASP A 177 15.54 -9.79 -10.63
CA ASP A 177 15.51 -10.78 -11.71
C ASP A 177 14.34 -11.76 -11.54
N MET A 178 14.15 -12.31 -10.34
CA MET A 178 13.03 -13.21 -10.05
C MET A 178 11.67 -12.53 -10.21
N VAL A 179 11.52 -11.29 -9.75
CA VAL A 179 10.26 -10.53 -9.86
C VAL A 179 9.93 -10.28 -11.34
N VAL A 180 10.91 -9.82 -12.12
CA VAL A 180 10.69 -9.56 -13.55
C VAL A 180 10.39 -10.85 -14.31
N ASP A 181 11.10 -11.95 -14.01
CA ASP A 181 10.82 -13.25 -14.63
C ASP A 181 9.46 -13.82 -14.24
N ALA A 182 9.00 -13.63 -13.00
CA ALA A 182 7.66 -14.01 -12.58
C ALA A 182 6.59 -13.18 -13.30
N VAL A 183 6.77 -11.85 -13.37
CA VAL A 183 5.81 -10.96 -14.03
C VAL A 183 5.73 -11.22 -15.53
N LEU A 184 6.86 -11.43 -16.21
CA LEU A 184 6.87 -11.76 -17.64
C LEU A 184 6.21 -13.12 -17.92
N HIS A 185 6.28 -14.06 -16.99
CA HIS A 185 5.67 -15.39 -17.16
C HIS A 185 4.14 -15.37 -17.01
N ILE A 186 3.62 -14.56 -16.09
CA ILE A 186 2.17 -14.45 -15.84
C ILE A 186 1.48 -13.39 -16.70
N ALA A 187 2.24 -12.53 -17.38
CA ALA A 187 1.69 -11.43 -18.17
C ALA A 187 0.92 -11.96 -19.38
N GLU A 188 -0.39 -11.74 -19.39
CA GLU A 188 -1.26 -12.12 -20.51
C GLU A 188 -1.48 -10.93 -21.43
N LYS A 189 -1.23 -11.13 -22.72
CA LYS A 189 -1.48 -10.10 -23.74
C LYS A 189 -2.96 -10.08 -24.11
N LYS A 190 -3.66 -9.00 -23.76
CA LYS A 190 -5.04 -8.77 -24.18
C LYS A 190 -5.10 -8.40 -25.66
N ALA A 191 -6.27 -8.63 -26.27
CA ALA A 191 -6.53 -8.36 -27.70
C ALA A 191 -6.34 -6.88 -28.09
N ASN A 192 -6.42 -5.95 -27.13
CA ASN A 192 -6.18 -4.52 -27.31
C ASN A 192 -4.68 -4.12 -27.28
N GLY A 193 -3.77 -5.09 -27.15
CA GLY A 193 -2.33 -4.84 -27.04
C GLY A 193 -1.85 -4.40 -25.65
N THR A 194 -2.73 -4.36 -24.65
CA THR A 194 -2.34 -4.15 -23.24
C THR A 194 -1.98 -5.48 -22.58
N TYR A 195 -1.17 -5.41 -21.52
CA TYR A 195 -0.85 -6.57 -20.70
C TYR A 195 -1.72 -6.56 -19.44
N GLU A 196 -2.30 -7.70 -19.10
CA GLU A 196 -2.93 -7.92 -17.81
C GLU A 196 -2.04 -8.84 -16.97
N VAL A 197 -1.77 -8.40 -15.75
CA VAL A 197 -0.95 -9.13 -14.79
C VAL A 197 -1.82 -9.40 -13.57
N ARG A 198 -2.14 -10.67 -13.32
CA ARG A 198 -2.87 -11.08 -12.11
C ARG A 198 -1.88 -11.50 -11.05
N LEU A 199 -1.74 -10.70 -9.99
CA LEU A 199 -0.81 -10.95 -8.90
C LEU A 199 -1.14 -12.25 -8.14
N ASP A 200 -2.39 -12.69 -8.13
CA ASP A 200 -2.83 -13.96 -7.52
C ASP A 200 -2.16 -15.19 -8.14
N ASN A 201 -1.66 -15.09 -9.37
CA ASN A 201 -0.91 -16.16 -10.03
C ASN A 201 0.52 -16.31 -9.48
N VAL A 202 1.00 -15.38 -8.66
CA VAL A 202 2.31 -15.44 -8.01
C VAL A 202 2.15 -15.80 -6.54
N LYS A 203 2.39 -17.06 -6.20
CA LYS A 203 2.39 -17.51 -4.81
C LYS A 203 3.74 -17.22 -4.14
N ILE A 204 3.73 -16.48 -3.04
CA ILE A 204 4.92 -16.24 -2.20
C ILE A 204 4.90 -17.21 -1.02
N GLU A 205 5.82 -18.18 -1.00
CA GLU A 205 5.99 -19.15 0.08
C GLU A 205 7.24 -18.80 0.90
N LYS A 206 7.09 -18.55 2.20
CA LYS A 206 8.19 -18.12 3.09
C LYS A 206 8.60 -19.26 4.01
N LYS A 207 9.83 -19.75 3.86
CA LYS A 207 10.44 -20.75 4.77
C LYS A 207 11.60 -20.13 5.53
N LYS A 208 11.64 -20.36 6.84
CA LYS A 208 12.74 -19.92 7.70
C LYS A 208 13.97 -20.82 7.46
N GLY A 209 15.14 -20.21 7.30
CA GLY A 209 16.40 -20.90 7.03
C GLY A 209 17.06 -20.42 5.73
N GLY A 210 18.33 -20.77 5.53
CA GLY A 210 19.11 -20.37 4.35
C GLY A 210 19.48 -18.88 4.30
N SER A 211 20.03 -18.46 3.17
CA SER A 211 20.33 -17.07 2.82
C SER A 211 19.23 -16.49 1.93
N LEU A 212 19.08 -15.16 1.90
CA LEU A 212 18.20 -14.49 0.92
C LEU A 212 18.57 -14.84 -0.52
N LEU A 213 19.85 -15.12 -0.78
CA LEU A 213 20.36 -15.56 -2.07
C LEU A 213 19.91 -16.98 -2.46
N ASP A 214 19.38 -17.77 -1.54
CA ASP A 214 18.87 -19.12 -1.84
C ASP A 214 17.43 -19.09 -2.36
N SER A 215 16.77 -17.93 -2.29
CA SER A 215 15.45 -17.71 -2.87
C SER A 215 15.48 -18.00 -4.37
N GLN A 216 14.45 -18.68 -4.87
CA GLN A 216 14.33 -19.06 -6.27
C GLN A 216 12.89 -18.92 -6.75
N LEU A 217 12.73 -18.61 -8.04
CA LEU A 217 11.45 -18.68 -8.73
C LEU A 217 11.20 -20.13 -9.15
N VAL A 218 10.06 -20.68 -8.75
CA VAL A 218 9.61 -22.02 -9.15
C VAL A 218 8.52 -21.86 -10.19
N TYR A 219 8.72 -22.41 -11.39
CA TYR A 219 7.69 -22.46 -12.44
C TYR A 219 6.68 -23.56 -12.12
N GLY A 220 5.79 -23.27 -11.18
CA GLY A 220 4.79 -24.20 -10.66
C GLY A 220 4.23 -23.71 -9.32
N VAL A 221 3.65 -24.63 -8.55
CA VAL A 221 3.08 -24.32 -7.23
C VAL A 221 3.86 -25.05 -6.15
N VAL A 222 4.30 -24.30 -5.14
CA VAL A 222 4.88 -24.88 -3.91
C VAL A 222 3.77 -25.01 -2.87
N LEU A 223 3.55 -26.22 -2.37
CA LEU A 223 2.58 -26.52 -1.32
C LEU A 223 3.33 -26.92 -0.05
N ASP A 224 3.00 -26.27 1.06
CA ASP A 224 3.48 -26.67 2.38
C ASP A 224 2.66 -27.84 2.93
N LYS A 225 2.76 -28.98 2.25
CA LYS A 225 2.07 -30.23 2.59
C LYS A 225 3.02 -31.40 2.42
N GLU A 226 2.86 -32.38 3.30
CA GLU A 226 3.59 -33.64 3.24
C GLU A 226 2.77 -34.72 2.54
N VAL A 227 3.46 -35.76 2.09
CA VAL A 227 2.82 -36.94 1.51
C VAL A 227 2.08 -37.70 2.61
N VAL A 228 0.82 -38.04 2.37
CA VAL A 228 -0.10 -38.59 3.39
C VAL A 228 0.35 -39.94 3.96
N HIS A 229 0.98 -40.80 3.15
CA HIS A 229 1.40 -42.13 3.56
C HIS A 229 2.91 -42.34 3.30
N PRO A 230 3.70 -42.89 4.25
CA PRO A 230 5.15 -43.05 4.08
C PRO A 230 5.59 -43.95 2.91
N ALA A 231 4.74 -44.90 2.51
CA ALA A 231 4.99 -45.79 1.38
C ALA A 231 4.68 -45.16 0.01
N MET A 232 4.09 -43.97 -0.04
CA MET A 232 3.86 -43.25 -1.30
C MET A 232 5.19 -42.68 -1.82
N PRO A 233 5.38 -42.64 -3.15
CA PRO A 233 6.60 -42.11 -3.75
C PRO A 233 6.78 -40.62 -3.44
N ARG A 234 7.99 -40.22 -3.05
CA ARG A 234 8.34 -38.81 -2.76
C ARG A 234 8.66 -37.98 -4.00
N ARG A 235 8.95 -38.64 -5.12
CA ARG A 235 9.27 -38.01 -6.40
C ARG A 235 8.64 -38.81 -7.53
N ILE A 236 7.89 -38.14 -8.38
CA ILE A 236 7.28 -38.69 -9.58
C ILE A 236 7.69 -37.77 -10.73
N GLU A 237 8.26 -38.35 -11.79
CA GLU A 237 8.58 -37.62 -13.03
C GLU A 237 7.41 -37.76 -14.00
N ASN A 238 7.08 -36.68 -14.72
CA ASN A 238 5.91 -36.62 -15.62
C ASN A 238 4.59 -37.01 -14.93
N ALA A 239 4.35 -36.44 -13.74
CA ALA A 239 3.17 -36.75 -12.94
C ALA A 239 1.87 -36.27 -13.62
N TYR A 240 0.83 -37.09 -13.54
CA TYR A 240 -0.54 -36.70 -13.87
C TYR A 240 -1.21 -36.15 -12.61
N ILE A 241 -1.62 -34.88 -12.65
CA ILE A 241 -2.18 -34.17 -11.50
C ILE A 241 -3.70 -34.09 -11.67
N VAL A 242 -4.44 -34.53 -10.65
CA VAL A 242 -5.90 -34.39 -10.56
C VAL A 242 -6.22 -33.44 -9.41
N LEU A 243 -7.05 -32.44 -9.67
CA LEU A 243 -7.58 -31.53 -8.67
C LEU A 243 -9.01 -31.95 -8.33
N LEU A 244 -9.27 -32.25 -7.07
CA LEU A 244 -10.57 -32.68 -6.56
C LEU A 244 -11.00 -31.71 -5.46
N ASP A 245 -12.25 -31.28 -5.51
CA ASP A 245 -12.89 -30.49 -4.44
C ASP A 245 -13.61 -31.38 -3.41
N ALA A 246 -13.88 -32.64 -3.78
CA ALA A 246 -14.53 -33.59 -2.89
C ALA A 246 -13.52 -34.24 -1.91
N PRO A 247 -13.85 -34.37 -0.62
CA PRO A 247 -13.04 -35.12 0.32
C PRO A 247 -13.07 -36.62 0.00
N LEU A 248 -11.95 -37.30 0.22
CA LEU A 248 -11.84 -38.75 0.04
C LEU A 248 -12.23 -39.48 1.34
N GLU A 249 -13.49 -39.38 1.72
CA GLU A 249 -14.04 -40.04 2.90
C GLU A 249 -15.41 -40.70 2.61
N VAL A 250 -15.92 -41.48 3.56
CA VAL A 250 -17.24 -42.10 3.42
C VAL A 250 -18.30 -41.01 3.60
N GLU A 251 -19.04 -40.71 2.53
CA GLU A 251 -20.17 -39.79 2.60
C GLU A 251 -21.23 -40.31 3.57
N LYS A 252 -21.65 -39.45 4.51
CA LYS A 252 -22.83 -39.70 5.33
C LYS A 252 -24.02 -39.01 4.66
N PRO A 253 -25.16 -39.68 4.49
CA PRO A 253 -26.37 -39.00 4.07
C PRO A 253 -26.78 -37.98 5.14
N GLU A 254 -26.92 -36.72 4.75
CA GLU A 254 -27.66 -35.69 5.51
C GLU A 254 -29.17 -35.98 5.50
#